data_AF-A0A1G7URM9-F1
#
_entry.id   AF-A0A1G7URM9-F1
#
_cell.length_a   1.000
_cell.length_b   1.000
_cell.length_c   1.000
_cell.angle_alpha   90.00
_cell.angle_beta   90.00
_cell.angle_gamma   90.00
#
_symmetry.space_group_name_H-M   'P 1'
#
loop_
_entity.id
_entity.type
_entity.pdbx_description
1 polymer ?
#
loop_
_entity_poly.entity_id
_entity_poly.type
_entity_poly.pdbx_seq_one_letter_code
_entity_poly.pdbx_strand_id
1 'polypeptide(L)'
;MFKRLRFLIILIPLCLSLTITGCSLQDLLGKNKNKTSSKAAEDETIIAVSLNENDPNKLLITKGIDDLAKKEDVTVKYIKSGSEAESVLEDAKILIYQGGDESTLQKSQAQEIPILALTQLPSGVKPEGIIIPDQEKVGELMAQTLVGKVTEGQVVILQGDPNESGSQELLSGNKAILSKYPKISLHTISSPKGSESVARTSLVEFLQKNPDNVQAILAHNESLAAQVSEVLKQNQLDKKISLIGGQANVPSLDRMAKGSQTGDVDTSPYLQGANAYQWAQKIINKEPLEIEDSLTSEQGEIPAKIVAVKAVTPANLAVIQKSYAKTLQSAEQEQKKKDESSKQESKETGGEEKKGQEAKGQEQGDAKKENGQSGDKQSGVPPGVDKVTERVKTETTRDYLDANGKVMGTEKTVNEQTKTVPPEMLKQQAEQAKEDSKGQEEEGKDKK
;
A
#
# COMPACT_ATOMS: atom_id res chain seq x y z
N MET A 1 -43.96 -77.21 17.13
CA MET A 1 -44.26 -76.20 18.17
C MET A 1 -44.64 -74.89 17.49
N PHE A 2 -45.82 -74.37 17.85
CA PHE A 2 -46.34 -72.99 17.86
C PHE A 2 -45.66 -71.92 16.98
N LYS A 3 -46.32 -70.97 16.32
CA LYS A 3 -47.71 -70.58 15.96
C LYS A 3 -47.47 -69.34 15.06
N ARG A 4 -48.13 -69.17 13.90
CA ARG A 4 -49.26 -68.21 13.66
C ARG A 4 -49.07 -66.85 14.38
N LEU A 5 -49.24 -65.69 13.76
CA LEU A 5 -50.53 -65.12 13.31
C LEU A 5 -50.20 -63.65 12.88
N ARG A 6 -50.43 -63.14 11.66
CA ARG A 6 -51.68 -62.71 11.01
C ARG A 6 -52.34 -61.45 11.64
N PHE A 7 -52.74 -60.54 10.75
CA PHE A 7 -53.66 -59.38 10.87
C PHE A 7 -53.03 -58.03 11.32
N LEU A 8 -53.38 -56.86 10.76
CA LEU A 8 -54.67 -56.47 10.16
C LEU A 8 -54.50 -55.33 9.13
N ILE A 9 -55.18 -55.45 7.99
CA ILE A 9 -55.44 -54.39 7.00
C ILE A 9 -56.56 -53.49 7.56
N ILE A 10 -56.40 -52.16 7.53
CA ILE A 10 -57.51 -51.21 7.52
C ILE A 10 -57.32 -50.26 6.33
N LEU A 11 -58.36 -50.19 5.51
CA LEU A 11 -58.53 -49.41 4.30
C LEU A 11 -59.48 -48.23 4.59
N ILE A 12 -59.14 -47.03 4.07
CA ILE A 12 -60.04 -45.98 3.51
C ILE A 12 -60.81 -45.08 4.52
N PRO A 13 -61.19 -43.81 4.21
CA PRO A 13 -60.51 -42.64 3.60
C PRO A 13 -60.61 -41.38 4.51
N LEU A 14 -59.96 -40.24 4.19
CA LEU A 14 -60.59 -38.89 4.15
C LEU A 14 -59.54 -37.76 4.01
N CYS A 15 -59.68 -37.02 2.92
CA CYS A 15 -59.74 -35.55 2.82
C CYS A 15 -58.65 -34.61 3.39
N LEU A 16 -58.30 -33.64 2.53
CA LEU A 16 -57.79 -32.28 2.77
C LEU A 16 -56.34 -32.18 3.26
N SER A 17 -55.45 -31.36 2.71
CA SER A 17 -55.56 -30.28 1.72
C SER A 17 -54.13 -29.90 1.31
N LEU A 18 -53.86 -29.76 0.00
CA LEU A 18 -52.68 -29.07 -0.49
C LEU A 18 -52.83 -27.56 -0.25
N THR A 19 -51.88 -26.97 0.48
CA THR A 19 -51.63 -25.53 0.41
C THR A 19 -50.22 -25.32 -0.13
N ILE A 20 -50.14 -25.22 -1.46
CA ILE A 20 -49.03 -24.58 -2.16
C ILE A 20 -49.36 -23.08 -2.12
N THR A 21 -48.72 -22.34 -1.23
CA THR A 21 -48.76 -20.87 -1.23
C THR A 21 -47.69 -20.38 -2.19
N GLY A 22 -48.05 -20.28 -3.46
CA GLY A 22 -47.33 -19.47 -4.44
C GLY A 22 -47.95 -18.08 -4.51
N CYS A 23 -47.14 -17.05 -4.29
CA CYS A 23 -47.42 -15.67 -4.68
C CYS A 23 -46.10 -14.97 -5.04
N SER A 24 -45.77 -14.91 -6.33
CA SER A 24 -45.02 -13.79 -6.91
C SER A 24 -45.21 -13.65 -8.43
N LEU A 25 -46.40 -13.98 -8.95
CA LEU A 25 -46.76 -13.68 -10.34
C LEU A 25 -47.34 -12.26 -10.51
N GLN A 26 -47.36 -11.45 -9.44
CA GLN A 26 -47.88 -10.08 -9.44
C GLN A 26 -46.81 -9.00 -9.74
N ASP A 27 -45.52 -9.34 -9.70
CA ASP A 27 -44.42 -8.40 -10.03
C ASP A 27 -44.11 -8.32 -11.54
N LEU A 28 -44.68 -9.21 -12.36
CA LEU A 28 -44.36 -9.28 -13.80
C LEU A 28 -45.34 -8.52 -14.71
N LEU A 29 -46.42 -7.92 -14.17
CA LEU A 29 -47.43 -7.21 -14.96
C LEU A 29 -47.75 -5.84 -14.33
N GLY A 30 -46.98 -4.82 -14.70
CA GLY A 30 -47.11 -3.48 -14.15
C GLY A 30 -48.38 -2.71 -14.54
N LYS A 31 -48.90 -1.90 -13.59
CA LYS A 31 -49.23 -0.46 -13.78
C LYS A 31 -49.80 0.19 -12.50
N ASN A 32 -49.06 1.16 -11.99
CA ASN A 32 -49.44 2.39 -11.26
C ASN A 32 -50.64 2.41 -10.31
N LYS A 33 -50.38 2.74 -9.02
CA LYS A 33 -50.69 4.05 -8.42
C LYS A 33 -50.20 4.15 -6.96
N ASN A 34 -49.42 5.20 -6.68
CA ASN A 34 -49.17 5.87 -5.40
C ASN A 34 -49.24 5.00 -4.13
N LYS A 35 -48.09 4.46 -3.74
CA LYS A 35 -47.72 4.31 -2.34
C LYS A 35 -46.25 4.65 -2.22
N THR A 36 -45.96 5.81 -1.64
CA THR A 36 -44.65 6.16 -1.10
C THR A 36 -44.29 5.08 -0.08
N SER A 37 -43.60 4.03 -0.52
CA SER A 37 -42.81 3.22 0.40
C SER A 37 -41.62 4.07 0.78
N SER A 38 -41.58 4.53 2.02
CA SER A 38 -40.32 4.93 2.63
C SER A 38 -39.36 3.76 2.48
N LYS A 39 -38.42 3.85 1.55
CA LYS A 39 -37.21 3.03 1.57
C LYS A 39 -36.64 3.29 2.96
N ALA A 40 -36.61 2.28 3.83
CA ALA A 40 -35.84 2.39 5.07
C ALA A 40 -34.44 2.84 4.63
N ALA A 41 -33.93 3.93 5.21
CA ALA A 41 -32.57 4.36 4.96
C ALA A 41 -31.68 3.15 5.24
N GLU A 42 -31.07 2.59 4.19
CA GLU A 42 -30.01 1.61 4.37
C GLU A 42 -28.93 2.34 5.16
N ASP A 43 -28.63 1.85 6.35
CA ASP A 43 -27.63 2.42 7.26
C ASP A 43 -26.31 2.50 6.50
N GLU A 44 -25.90 3.71 6.14
CA GLU A 44 -24.74 3.96 5.29
C GLU A 44 -23.52 3.32 5.96
N THR A 45 -22.87 2.36 5.28
CA THR A 45 -21.73 1.67 5.87
C THR A 45 -20.55 2.63 5.91
N ILE A 46 -20.08 2.95 7.11
CA ILE A 46 -18.95 3.85 7.32
C ILE A 46 -17.71 3.05 7.73
N ILE A 47 -16.62 3.25 6.99
CA ILE A 47 -15.28 2.78 7.34
C ILE A 47 -14.47 3.98 7.83
N ALA A 48 -14.02 3.93 9.08
CA ALA A 48 -13.10 4.92 9.62
C ALA A 48 -11.66 4.55 9.23
N VAL A 49 -10.84 5.55 8.90
CA VAL A 49 -9.43 5.36 8.54
C VAL A 49 -8.56 6.35 9.30
N SER A 50 -7.54 5.84 9.99
CA SER A 50 -6.50 6.67 10.63
C SER A 50 -5.13 6.25 10.11
N LEU A 51 -4.45 7.17 9.45
CA LEU A 51 -3.14 6.93 8.82
C LEU A 51 -2.03 7.69 9.55
N ASN A 52 -0.81 7.18 9.46
CA ASN A 52 0.35 7.90 9.97
C ASN A 52 0.64 9.13 9.09
N GLU A 53 0.48 10.32 9.65
CA GLU A 53 0.68 11.58 8.94
C GLU A 53 2.12 11.78 8.42
N ASN A 54 3.09 11.10 9.03
CA ASN A 54 4.50 11.15 8.64
C ASN A 54 4.89 10.10 7.59
N ASP A 55 3.98 9.20 7.20
CA ASP A 55 4.26 8.24 6.13
C ASP A 55 4.31 8.96 4.77
N PRO A 56 5.46 8.96 4.07
CA PRO A 56 5.59 9.63 2.77
C PRO A 56 4.70 9.00 1.68
N ASN A 57 4.18 7.79 1.90
CA ASN A 57 3.31 7.05 0.99
C ASN A 57 1.82 7.09 1.37
N LYS A 58 1.43 7.87 2.40
CA LYS A 58 0.04 8.00 2.87
C LYS A 58 -0.98 8.24 1.75
N LEU A 59 -0.66 9.10 0.78
CA LEU A 59 -1.55 9.40 -0.35
C LEU A 59 -1.77 8.20 -1.29
N LEU A 60 -0.75 7.35 -1.47
CA LEU A 60 -0.88 6.13 -2.28
C LEU A 60 -1.75 5.10 -1.57
N ILE A 61 -1.60 4.97 -0.24
CA ILE A 61 -2.47 4.14 0.61
C ILE A 61 -3.93 4.63 0.51
N THR A 62 -4.14 5.92 0.76
CA THR A 62 -5.45 6.60 0.65
C THR A 62 -6.09 6.31 -0.71
N LYS A 63 -5.31 6.41 -1.79
CA LYS A 63 -5.80 6.16 -3.15
C LYS A 63 -6.23 4.70 -3.36
N GLY A 64 -5.49 3.75 -2.80
CA GLY A 64 -5.86 2.33 -2.83
C GLY A 64 -7.19 2.05 -2.13
N ILE A 65 -7.43 2.69 -0.99
CA ILE A 65 -8.70 2.60 -0.25
C ILE A 65 -9.83 3.24 -1.07
N ASP A 66 -9.65 4.50 -1.48
CA ASP A 66 -10.68 5.29 -2.15
C ASP A 66 -11.10 4.71 -3.52
N ASP A 67 -10.19 4.09 -4.27
CA ASP A 67 -10.50 3.51 -5.58
C ASP A 67 -11.35 2.24 -5.52
N LEU A 68 -11.29 1.52 -4.41
CA LEU A 68 -12.21 0.42 -4.17
C LEU A 68 -13.51 0.92 -3.55
N ALA A 69 -13.44 1.89 -2.62
CA ALA A 69 -14.62 2.49 -2.03
C ALA A 69 -15.57 3.09 -3.07
N LYS A 70 -15.09 3.79 -4.09
CA LYS A 70 -15.95 4.37 -5.15
C LYS A 70 -16.74 3.35 -5.96
N LYS A 71 -16.33 2.08 -5.97
CA LYS A 71 -17.02 1.03 -6.73
C LYS A 71 -18.22 0.47 -5.96
N GLU A 72 -18.34 0.82 -4.69
CA GLU A 72 -19.28 0.25 -3.73
C GLU A 72 -19.97 1.39 -2.97
N ASP A 73 -21.15 1.16 -2.40
CA ASP A 73 -21.93 2.20 -1.70
C ASP A 73 -21.47 2.35 -0.24
N VAL A 74 -20.16 2.55 -0.04
CA VAL A 74 -19.50 2.60 1.27
C VAL A 74 -18.80 3.94 1.44
N THR A 75 -19.07 4.59 2.58
CA THR A 75 -18.46 5.87 2.91
C THR A 75 -17.20 5.68 3.74
N VAL A 76 -16.10 6.27 3.28
CA VAL A 76 -14.81 6.25 3.98
C VAL A 76 -14.59 7.60 4.64
N LYS A 77 -14.46 7.62 5.97
CA LYS A 77 -14.18 8.82 6.76
C LYS A 77 -12.76 8.75 7.34
N TYR A 78 -11.92 9.74 7.02
CA TYR A 78 -10.54 9.82 7.48
C TYR A 78 -10.45 10.64 8.77
N ILE A 79 -9.82 10.10 9.80
CA ILE A 79 -9.55 10.74 11.08
C ILE A 79 -8.15 11.35 11.02
N LYS A 80 -8.06 12.68 10.96
CA LYS A 80 -6.78 13.41 10.92
C LYS A 80 -6.30 13.86 12.28
N SER A 81 -7.21 13.97 13.25
CA SER A 81 -6.93 14.43 14.61
C SER A 81 -7.81 13.69 15.63
N GLY A 82 -7.33 13.57 16.87
CA GLY A 82 -8.08 12.91 17.95
C GLY A 82 -9.41 13.59 18.29
N SER A 83 -9.59 14.88 17.97
CA SER A 83 -10.86 15.59 18.15
C SER A 83 -11.96 15.12 17.20
N GLU A 84 -11.61 14.69 15.98
CA GLU A 84 -12.55 14.16 14.99
C GLU A 84 -12.89 12.69 15.26
N ALA A 85 -12.03 11.98 16.00
CA ALA A 85 -12.16 10.54 16.18
C ALA A 85 -13.51 10.13 16.80
N GLU A 86 -14.03 10.90 17.76
CA GLU A 86 -15.28 10.53 18.44
C GLU A 86 -16.47 10.47 17.48
N SER A 87 -16.68 11.55 16.72
CA SER A 87 -17.82 11.66 15.80
C SER A 87 -17.68 10.79 14.57
N VAL A 88 -16.46 10.48 14.14
CA VAL A 88 -16.24 9.57 13.01
C VAL A 88 -16.47 8.12 13.43
N LEU A 89 -16.04 7.72 14.64
CA LEU A 89 -16.14 6.35 15.11
C LEU A 89 -17.56 5.96 15.55
N GLU A 90 -18.38 6.91 16.00
CA GLU A 90 -19.76 6.66 16.48
C GLU A 90 -20.61 5.90 15.44
N ASP A 91 -20.44 6.23 14.16
CA ASP A 91 -21.17 5.59 13.06
C ASP A 91 -20.35 4.49 12.34
N ALA A 92 -19.06 4.34 12.67
CA ALA A 92 -18.16 3.45 11.93
C ALA A 92 -18.43 1.98 12.25
N LYS A 93 -18.34 1.12 11.23
CA LYS A 93 -18.42 -0.34 11.42
C LYS A 93 -17.05 -0.98 11.66
N ILE A 94 -15.98 -0.29 11.30
CA ILE A 94 -14.58 -0.73 11.49
C ILE A 94 -13.63 0.47 11.40
N LEU A 95 -12.49 0.38 12.08
CA LEU A 95 -11.35 1.29 11.96
C LEU A 95 -10.18 0.60 11.23
N ILE A 96 -9.79 1.12 10.07
CA ILE A 96 -8.49 0.83 9.46
C ILE A 96 -7.45 1.73 10.13
N TYR A 97 -6.49 1.13 10.84
CA TYR A 97 -5.52 1.85 11.65
C TYR A 97 -4.08 1.56 11.21
N GLN A 98 -3.39 2.58 10.71
CA GLN A 98 -1.95 2.54 10.47
C GLN A 98 -1.15 3.26 11.57
N GLY A 99 -1.77 4.27 12.18
CA GLY A 99 -1.13 5.23 13.06
C GLY A 99 -1.96 6.51 13.09
N GLY A 100 -1.57 7.47 13.92
CA GLY A 100 -2.33 8.71 14.13
C GLY A 100 -2.35 9.07 15.60
N ASP A 101 -3.35 9.85 16.01
CA ASP A 101 -3.56 10.20 17.41
C ASP A 101 -3.89 8.94 18.24
N GLU A 102 -3.14 8.69 19.31
CA GLU A 102 -3.30 7.52 20.18
C GLU A 102 -4.72 7.43 20.80
N SER A 103 -5.39 8.58 21.00
CA SER A 103 -6.77 8.60 21.49
C SER A 103 -7.76 7.96 20.52
N THR A 104 -7.43 7.87 19.22
CA THR A 104 -8.28 7.20 18.22
C THR A 104 -8.42 5.71 18.52
N LEU A 105 -7.32 5.04 18.89
CA LEU A 105 -7.36 3.63 19.29
C LEU A 105 -8.17 3.43 20.56
N GLN A 106 -7.94 4.28 21.57
CA GLN A 106 -8.63 4.19 22.86
C GLN A 106 -10.16 4.35 22.68
N LYS A 107 -10.58 5.31 21.85
CA LYS A 107 -12.00 5.53 21.51
C LYS A 107 -12.59 4.36 20.74
N SER A 108 -11.88 3.84 19.74
CA SER A 108 -12.31 2.65 18.99
C SER A 108 -12.54 1.46 19.92
N GLN A 109 -11.65 1.23 20.88
CA GLN A 109 -11.81 0.17 21.88
C GLN A 109 -12.99 0.43 22.82
N ALA A 110 -13.15 1.67 23.30
CA ALA A 110 -14.25 2.03 24.20
C ALA A 110 -15.63 1.88 23.55
N GLN A 111 -15.71 2.12 22.24
CA GLN A 111 -16.92 1.95 21.42
C GLN A 111 -17.05 0.54 20.82
N GLU A 112 -16.13 -0.39 21.15
CA GLU A 112 -16.10 -1.77 20.63
C GLU A 112 -16.07 -1.86 19.09
N ILE A 113 -15.50 -0.85 18.42
CA ILE A 113 -15.32 -0.84 16.97
C ILE A 113 -14.12 -1.73 16.61
N PRO A 114 -14.29 -2.73 15.72
CA PRO A 114 -13.21 -3.62 15.32
C PRO A 114 -12.09 -2.84 14.61
N ILE A 115 -10.85 -3.29 14.81
CA ILE A 115 -9.66 -2.63 14.27
C ILE A 115 -8.99 -3.56 13.27
N LEU A 116 -8.77 -3.06 12.05
CA LEU A 116 -7.89 -3.66 11.07
C LEU A 116 -6.56 -2.89 11.05
N ALA A 117 -5.47 -3.54 11.45
CA ALA A 117 -4.16 -2.92 11.44
C ALA A 117 -3.61 -2.80 10.00
N LEU A 118 -2.86 -1.74 9.74
CA LEU A 118 -2.24 -1.47 8.45
C LEU A 118 -0.77 -1.10 8.65
N THR A 119 0.13 -1.81 7.98
CA THR A 119 1.59 -1.65 7.99
C THR A 119 2.27 -1.91 9.34
N GLN A 120 1.65 -1.56 10.46
CA GLN A 120 2.18 -1.67 11.82
C GLN A 120 1.09 -2.17 12.77
N LEU A 121 1.46 -3.01 13.74
CA LEU A 121 0.54 -3.38 14.83
C LEU A 121 0.40 -2.22 15.84
N PRO A 122 -0.82 -1.87 16.24
CA PRO A 122 -1.04 -0.96 17.36
C PRO A 122 -0.65 -1.64 18.69
N SER A 123 -0.01 -0.88 19.57
CA SER A 123 0.32 -1.37 20.92
C SER A 123 -0.92 -1.54 21.80
N GLY A 124 -0.96 -2.63 22.55
CA GLY A 124 -1.99 -2.85 23.59
C GLY A 124 -3.39 -3.20 23.07
N VAL A 125 -3.55 -3.38 21.74
CA VAL A 125 -4.82 -3.72 21.12
C VAL A 125 -4.63 -4.89 20.17
N LYS A 126 -5.50 -5.90 20.27
CA LYS A 126 -5.53 -7.00 19.30
C LYS A 126 -6.42 -6.61 18.12
N PRO A 127 -5.89 -6.43 16.90
CA PRO A 127 -6.71 -6.20 15.72
C PRO A 127 -7.32 -7.50 15.19
N GLU A 128 -8.37 -7.38 14.39
CA GLU A 128 -9.01 -8.49 13.65
C GLU A 128 -8.08 -9.09 12.58
N GLY A 129 -7.11 -8.29 12.12
CA GLY A 129 -6.07 -8.70 11.20
C GLY A 129 -5.09 -7.56 10.93
N ILE A 130 -4.07 -7.84 10.13
CA ILE A 130 -3.09 -6.85 9.67
C ILE A 130 -2.81 -6.99 8.18
N ILE A 131 -2.75 -5.88 7.46
CA ILE A 131 -2.16 -5.81 6.12
C ILE A 131 -0.73 -5.28 6.26
N ILE A 132 0.29 -6.06 5.88
CA ILE A 132 1.70 -5.69 6.09
C ILE A 132 2.53 -6.09 4.87
N PRO A 133 3.53 -5.29 4.44
CA PRO A 133 4.45 -5.74 3.40
C PRO A 133 5.28 -6.95 3.85
N ASP A 134 5.81 -7.71 2.89
CA ASP A 134 6.79 -8.76 3.16
C ASP A 134 8.14 -8.15 3.58
N GLN A 135 8.32 -7.97 4.89
CA GLN A 135 9.44 -7.24 5.46
C GLN A 135 10.76 -7.99 5.35
N GLU A 136 10.75 -9.31 5.50
CA GLU A 136 11.94 -10.13 5.22
C GLU A 136 12.36 -9.95 3.76
N LYS A 137 11.41 -10.00 2.83
CA LYS A 137 11.70 -9.78 1.41
C LYS A 137 12.19 -8.37 1.11
N VAL A 138 11.68 -7.34 1.78
CA VAL A 138 12.24 -5.98 1.72
C VAL A 138 13.73 -6.02 2.07
N GLY A 139 14.06 -6.65 3.19
CA GLY A 139 15.44 -6.79 3.65
C GLY A 139 16.33 -7.53 2.66
N GLU A 140 15.84 -8.63 2.10
CA GLU A 140 16.57 -9.39 1.08
C GLU A 140 16.82 -8.55 -0.18
N LEU A 141 15.82 -7.86 -0.71
CA LEU A 141 15.93 -7.06 -1.94
C LEU A 141 16.88 -5.86 -1.76
N MET A 142 16.86 -5.22 -0.59
CA MET A 142 17.82 -4.17 -0.23
C MET A 142 19.25 -4.70 -0.29
N ALA A 143 19.53 -5.82 0.39
CA ALA A 143 20.85 -6.43 0.40
C ALA A 143 21.27 -6.98 -0.97
N GLN A 144 20.33 -7.53 -1.74
CA GLN A 144 20.58 -8.06 -3.08
C GLN A 144 21.08 -6.96 -4.04
N THR A 145 20.71 -5.69 -3.81
CA THR A 145 21.20 -4.54 -4.61
C THR A 145 22.71 -4.33 -4.48
N LEU A 146 23.31 -4.80 -3.38
CA LEU A 146 24.76 -4.73 -3.11
C LEU A 146 25.55 -5.88 -3.72
N VAL A 147 24.89 -7.00 -3.99
CA VAL A 147 25.54 -8.21 -4.52
C VAL A 147 26.24 -7.88 -5.84
N GLY A 148 27.52 -8.26 -5.94
CA GLY A 148 28.37 -8.00 -7.11
C GLY A 148 28.90 -6.57 -7.22
N LYS A 149 28.37 -5.60 -6.46
CA LYS A 149 28.90 -4.24 -6.36
C LYS A 149 29.83 -4.05 -5.17
N VAL A 150 29.47 -4.67 -4.04
CA VAL A 150 30.29 -4.69 -2.83
C VAL A 150 30.81 -6.11 -2.66
N THR A 151 32.13 -6.29 -2.77
CA THR A 151 32.80 -7.59 -2.66
C THR A 151 33.56 -7.77 -1.35
N GLU A 152 33.88 -6.66 -0.67
CA GLU A 152 34.56 -6.60 0.61
C GLU A 152 34.31 -5.24 1.29
N GLY A 153 34.62 -5.15 2.58
CA GLY A 153 34.47 -3.93 3.39
C GLY A 153 33.29 -4.02 4.35
N GLN A 154 32.76 -2.87 4.78
CA GLN A 154 31.67 -2.80 5.75
C GLN A 154 30.36 -2.31 5.14
N VAL A 155 29.27 -2.92 5.57
CA VAL A 155 27.90 -2.43 5.32
C VAL A 155 27.30 -2.00 6.66
N VAL A 156 26.87 -0.75 6.73
CA VAL A 156 26.11 -0.25 7.89
C VAL A 156 24.62 -0.45 7.64
N ILE A 157 23.91 -0.97 8.62
CA ILE A 157 22.46 -1.09 8.59
C ILE A 157 21.91 -0.10 9.61
N LEU A 158 21.24 0.97 9.14
CA LEU A 158 20.42 1.81 10.00
C LEU A 158 19.04 1.16 10.15
N GLN A 159 18.87 0.46 11.26
CA GLN A 159 17.62 -0.18 11.61
C GLN A 159 16.65 0.86 12.16
N GLY A 160 15.38 0.79 11.74
CA GLY A 160 14.27 1.56 12.34
C GLY A 160 14.01 1.16 13.80
N ASP A 161 12.80 1.42 14.31
CA ASP A 161 12.46 1.00 15.67
C ASP A 161 12.48 -0.53 15.75
N PRO A 162 13.30 -1.16 16.61
CA PRO A 162 13.35 -2.61 16.73
C PRO A 162 12.04 -3.26 17.21
N ASN A 163 11.12 -2.47 17.78
CA ASN A 163 9.83 -2.93 18.31
C ASN A 163 8.68 -2.79 17.30
N GLU A 164 8.91 -2.12 16.17
CA GLU A 164 7.93 -2.05 15.08
C GLU A 164 7.72 -3.41 14.43
N SER A 165 6.49 -3.67 14.00
CA SER A 165 6.12 -4.93 13.35
C SER A 165 6.91 -5.09 12.05
N GLY A 166 7.58 -6.23 11.89
CA GLY A 166 8.40 -6.51 10.71
C GLY A 166 9.85 -6.00 10.78
N SER A 167 10.23 -5.25 11.81
CA SER A 167 11.56 -4.64 11.91
C SER A 167 12.68 -5.70 12.00
N GLN A 168 12.42 -6.78 12.76
CA GLN A 168 13.39 -7.86 12.91
C GLN A 168 13.47 -8.73 11.65
N GLU A 169 12.35 -8.96 10.99
CA GLU A 169 12.23 -9.68 9.71
C GLU A 169 13.03 -8.95 8.62
N LEU A 170 12.87 -7.62 8.52
CA LEU A 170 13.65 -6.80 7.59
C LEU A 170 15.15 -6.89 7.88
N LEU A 171 15.56 -6.74 9.15
CA LEU A 171 16.96 -6.91 9.54
C LEU A 171 17.48 -8.32 9.23
N SER A 172 16.66 -9.35 9.45
CA SER A 172 16.97 -10.74 9.13
C SER A 172 17.20 -10.92 7.63
N GLY A 173 16.30 -10.41 6.79
CA GLY A 173 16.43 -10.44 5.34
C GLY A 173 17.71 -9.76 4.84
N ASN A 174 18.09 -8.61 5.42
CA ASN A 174 19.39 -7.98 5.13
C ASN A 174 20.56 -8.94 5.44
N LYS A 175 20.56 -9.53 6.65
CA LYS A 175 21.64 -10.42 7.12
C LYS A 175 21.68 -11.74 6.35
N ALA A 176 20.54 -12.30 5.98
CA ALA A 176 20.42 -13.56 5.25
C ALA A 176 21.12 -13.52 3.89
N ILE A 177 21.06 -12.37 3.19
CA ILE A 177 21.77 -12.18 1.92
C ILE A 177 23.25 -11.85 2.17
N LEU A 178 23.56 -10.91 3.06
CA LEU A 178 24.94 -10.42 3.23
C LEU A 178 25.87 -11.42 3.93
N SER A 179 25.35 -12.28 4.81
CA SER A 179 26.15 -13.32 5.48
C SER A 179 26.81 -14.34 4.53
N LYS A 180 26.31 -14.43 3.29
CA LYS A 180 26.89 -15.27 2.22
C LYS A 180 28.22 -14.72 1.69
N TYR A 181 28.61 -13.51 2.10
CA TYR A 181 29.81 -12.80 1.63
C TYR A 181 30.77 -12.55 2.80
N PRO A 182 31.70 -13.48 3.11
CA PRO A 182 32.51 -13.43 4.34
C PRO A 182 33.50 -12.26 4.42
N LYS A 183 33.75 -11.57 3.30
CA LYS A 183 34.58 -10.36 3.26
C LYS A 183 33.79 -9.07 3.56
N ILE A 184 32.47 -9.18 3.73
CA ILE A 184 31.60 -8.09 4.12
C ILE A 184 31.33 -8.22 5.63
N SER A 185 31.71 -7.22 6.41
CA SER A 185 31.28 -7.12 7.81
C SER A 185 30.06 -6.21 7.94
N LEU A 186 29.19 -6.52 8.90
CA LEU A 186 27.95 -5.77 9.14
C LEU A 186 28.06 -4.98 10.44
N HIS A 187 27.60 -3.73 10.41
CA HIS A 187 27.40 -2.92 11.61
C HIS A 187 25.96 -2.41 11.65
N THR A 188 25.20 -2.81 12.67
CA THR A 188 23.82 -2.33 12.85
C THR A 188 23.79 -1.19 13.85
N ILE A 189 23.15 -0.09 13.47
CA ILE A 189 22.81 1.04 14.33
C ILE A 189 21.29 1.08 14.41
N SER A 190 20.72 0.79 15.57
CA SER A 190 19.27 0.83 15.78
C SER A 190 18.82 2.25 16.11
N SER A 191 17.65 2.62 15.58
CA SER A 191 16.99 3.91 15.81
C SER A 191 15.58 3.69 16.38
N PRO A 192 15.44 3.36 17.68
CA PRO A 192 14.15 3.42 18.37
C PRO A 192 13.42 4.76 18.12
N LYS A 193 12.09 4.76 18.24
CA LYS A 193 11.25 5.95 18.05
C LYS A 193 11.80 7.16 18.83
N GLY A 194 12.02 8.27 18.12
CA GLY A 194 12.52 9.53 18.71
C GLY A 194 14.04 9.58 18.92
N SER A 195 14.80 8.61 18.43
CA SER A 195 16.27 8.55 18.56
C SER A 195 17.03 8.76 17.25
N GLU A 196 16.36 9.27 16.21
CA GLU A 196 16.92 9.48 14.88
C GLU A 196 18.19 10.34 14.90
N SER A 197 18.23 11.38 15.74
CA SER A 197 19.40 12.24 15.92
C SER A 197 20.60 11.49 16.53
N VAL A 198 20.33 10.52 17.41
CA VAL A 198 21.35 9.65 18.00
C VAL A 198 21.89 8.70 16.92
N ALA A 199 21.01 8.07 16.13
CA ALA A 199 21.41 7.21 15.03
C ALA A 199 22.27 7.96 13.99
N ARG A 200 21.90 9.20 13.65
CA ARG A 200 22.72 10.08 12.79
C ARG A 200 24.11 10.34 13.38
N THR A 201 24.18 10.66 14.68
CA THR A 201 25.45 10.93 15.37
C THR A 201 26.33 9.69 15.38
N SER A 202 25.76 8.53 15.72
CA SER A 202 26.47 7.24 15.68
C SER A 202 26.98 6.89 14.29
N LEU A 203 26.21 7.17 13.23
CA LEU A 203 26.66 6.99 11.86
C LEU A 203 27.88 7.86 11.55
N VAL A 204 27.83 9.15 11.89
CA VAL A 204 28.94 10.08 11.64
C VAL A 204 30.21 9.61 12.35
N GLU A 205 30.11 9.25 13.64
CA GLU A 205 31.25 8.72 14.39
C GLU A 205 31.79 7.42 13.79
N PHE A 206 30.90 6.53 13.34
CA PHE A 206 31.29 5.26 12.74
C PHE A 206 32.03 5.48 11.41
N LEU A 207 31.56 6.38 10.56
CA LEU A 207 32.21 6.76 9.31
C LEU A 207 33.60 7.37 9.56
N GLN A 208 33.73 8.23 10.58
CA GLN A 208 35.02 8.83 10.95
C GLN A 208 36.04 7.81 11.48
N LYS A 209 35.58 6.81 12.26
CA LYS A 209 36.43 5.74 12.79
C LYS A 209 36.84 4.71 11.73
N ASN A 210 36.07 4.60 10.64
CA ASN A 210 36.26 3.60 9.58
C ASN A 210 36.36 4.23 8.19
N PRO A 211 37.29 5.18 7.97
CA PRO A 211 37.41 5.88 6.69
C PRO A 211 37.71 4.87 5.57
N ASP A 212 37.07 5.07 4.42
CA ASP A 212 37.20 4.27 3.19
C ASP A 212 36.93 2.75 3.34
N ASN A 213 36.43 2.29 4.50
CA ASN A 213 36.08 0.89 4.73
C ASN A 213 34.56 0.65 4.62
N VAL A 214 33.73 1.68 4.84
CA VAL A 214 32.28 1.59 4.68
C VAL A 214 31.91 1.74 3.21
N GLN A 215 31.32 0.70 2.63
CA GLN A 215 31.00 0.64 1.19
C GLN A 215 29.52 0.91 0.91
N ALA A 216 28.66 0.60 1.87
CA ALA A 216 27.23 0.84 1.73
C ALA A 216 26.52 1.07 3.06
N ILE A 217 25.38 1.74 2.97
CA ILE A 217 24.44 1.96 4.07
C ILE A 217 23.06 1.49 3.62
N LEU A 218 22.47 0.57 4.37
CA LEU A 218 21.08 0.13 4.25
C LEU A 218 20.24 0.92 5.25
N ALA A 219 19.30 1.74 4.78
CA ALA A 219 18.40 2.52 5.63
C ALA A 219 16.97 1.98 5.54
N HIS A 220 16.42 1.52 6.68
CA HIS A 220 15.13 0.81 6.69
C HIS A 220 13.91 1.69 6.35
N ASN A 221 13.98 3.00 6.56
CA ASN A 221 12.89 3.93 6.28
C ASN A 221 13.38 5.26 5.70
N GLU A 222 12.44 6.07 5.20
CA GLU A 222 12.74 7.35 4.53
C GLU A 222 13.44 8.36 5.45
N SER A 223 13.04 8.44 6.72
CA SER A 223 13.64 9.37 7.69
C SER A 223 15.13 9.10 7.87
N LEU A 224 15.51 7.82 7.96
CA LEU A 224 16.91 7.40 8.06
C LEU A 224 17.64 7.61 6.73
N ALA A 225 17.02 7.25 5.59
CA ALA A 225 17.64 7.41 4.27
C ALA A 225 17.95 8.87 3.94
N ALA A 226 17.03 9.80 4.24
CA ALA A 226 17.23 11.22 4.07
C ALA A 226 18.41 11.74 4.91
N GLN A 227 18.51 11.31 6.17
CA GLN A 227 19.63 11.69 7.04
C GLN A 227 20.96 11.15 6.55
N VAL A 228 21.01 9.89 6.11
CA VAL A 228 22.21 9.30 5.51
C VAL A 228 22.63 10.09 4.28
N SER A 229 21.71 10.38 3.37
CA SER A 229 22.00 11.16 2.16
C SER A 229 22.63 12.51 2.50
N GLU A 230 22.13 13.20 3.53
CA GLU A 230 22.71 14.47 3.96
C GLU A 230 24.08 14.29 4.62
N VAL A 231 24.27 13.29 5.48
CA VAL A 231 25.60 12.99 6.08
C VAL A 231 26.62 12.71 4.98
N LEU A 232 26.28 11.84 4.02
CA LEU A 232 27.19 11.47 2.94
C LEU A 232 27.55 12.69 2.09
N LYS A 233 26.58 13.54 1.75
CA LYS A 233 26.82 14.76 0.98
C LYS A 233 27.72 15.76 1.72
N GLN A 234 27.44 16.03 3.00
CA GLN A 234 28.25 16.94 3.83
C GLN A 234 29.71 16.50 3.96
N ASN A 235 29.94 15.19 3.97
CA ASN A 235 31.27 14.60 4.09
C ASN A 235 31.89 14.22 2.73
N GLN A 236 31.25 14.56 1.61
CA GLN A 236 31.73 14.23 0.24
C GLN A 236 31.94 12.71 0.03
N LEU A 237 31.10 11.90 0.68
CA LEU A 237 31.09 10.43 0.62
C LEU A 237 29.96 9.88 -0.26
N ASP A 238 29.09 10.73 -0.81
CA ASP A 238 27.92 10.35 -1.62
C ASP A 238 28.27 9.66 -2.94
N LYS A 239 29.53 9.77 -3.39
CA LYS A 239 30.08 9.03 -4.55
C LYS A 239 30.88 7.79 -4.18
N LYS A 240 31.17 7.59 -2.88
CA LYS A 240 31.96 6.46 -2.37
C LYS A 240 31.10 5.39 -1.71
N ILE A 241 30.06 5.82 -0.99
CA ILE A 241 29.22 4.95 -0.16
C ILE A 241 27.84 4.82 -0.81
N SER A 242 27.43 3.59 -1.11
CA SER A 242 26.12 3.33 -1.70
C SER A 242 25.02 3.43 -0.64
N LEU A 243 24.01 4.28 -0.84
CA LEU A 243 22.78 4.30 -0.03
C LEU A 243 21.69 3.45 -0.70
N ILE A 244 21.04 2.57 0.07
CA ILE A 244 19.91 1.75 -0.37
C ILE A 244 18.80 1.78 0.68
N GLY A 245 17.55 1.78 0.24
CA GLY A 245 16.35 1.75 1.09
C GLY A 245 15.67 3.11 1.18
N GLY A 246 14.76 3.29 2.14
CA GLY A 246 13.91 4.47 2.22
C GLY A 246 12.43 4.20 1.96
N GLN A 247 12.06 2.97 1.55
CA GLN A 247 10.69 2.57 1.26
C GLN A 247 10.11 3.42 0.13
N ALA A 248 10.42 3.04 -1.11
CA ALA A 248 10.24 3.84 -2.33
C ALA A 248 9.08 4.84 -2.23
N ASN A 249 9.46 6.11 -2.26
CA ASN A 249 8.61 7.28 -2.11
C ASN A 249 9.18 8.41 -2.98
N VAL A 250 8.42 9.49 -3.20
CA VAL A 250 8.84 10.56 -4.12
C VAL A 250 10.24 11.12 -3.78
N PRO A 251 10.54 11.56 -2.54
CA PRO A 251 11.88 11.99 -2.16
C PRO A 251 12.99 10.96 -2.45
N SER A 252 12.75 9.69 -2.15
CA SER A 252 13.69 8.60 -2.37
C SER A 252 13.96 8.34 -3.86
N LEU A 253 12.91 8.29 -4.67
CA LEU A 253 13.00 8.11 -6.12
C LEU A 253 13.74 9.29 -6.79
N ASP A 254 13.56 10.50 -6.27
CA ASP A 254 14.30 11.68 -6.73
C ASP A 254 15.79 11.61 -6.37
N ARG A 255 16.14 11.11 -5.17
CA ARG A 255 17.55 10.84 -4.82
C ARG A 255 18.17 9.80 -5.73
N MET A 256 17.40 8.76 -6.08
CA MET A 256 17.86 7.75 -7.04
C MET A 256 18.11 8.36 -8.42
N ALA A 257 17.20 9.21 -8.91
CA ALA A 257 17.36 9.89 -10.20
C ALA A 257 18.58 10.83 -10.22
N LYS A 258 18.90 11.46 -9.09
CA LYS A 258 20.11 12.31 -8.91
C LYS A 258 21.39 11.50 -8.66
N GLY A 259 21.28 10.18 -8.48
CA GLY A 259 22.40 9.30 -8.19
C GLY A 259 23.00 9.47 -6.79
N SER A 260 22.27 10.07 -5.85
CA SER A 260 22.67 10.12 -4.42
C SER A 260 22.13 8.92 -3.63
N GLN A 261 21.35 8.06 -4.29
CA GLN A 261 20.85 6.80 -3.77
C GLN A 261 20.88 5.74 -4.88
N THR A 262 21.25 4.50 -4.55
CA THR A 262 21.54 3.44 -5.54
C THR A 262 20.37 2.49 -5.80
N GLY A 263 19.52 2.29 -4.80
CA GLY A 263 18.38 1.39 -4.89
C GLY A 263 17.38 1.63 -3.77
N ASP A 264 16.20 1.05 -3.93
CA ASP A 264 15.14 1.09 -2.93
C ASP A 264 14.22 -0.13 -3.11
N VAL A 265 13.19 -0.25 -2.27
CA VAL A 265 12.14 -1.26 -2.38
C VAL A 265 10.78 -0.58 -2.30
N ASP A 266 9.95 -0.82 -3.31
CA ASP A 266 8.53 -0.45 -3.33
C ASP A 266 7.75 -1.46 -2.48
N THR A 267 7.20 -0.97 -1.37
CA THR A 267 6.39 -1.74 -0.42
C THR A 267 4.93 -1.88 -0.84
N SER A 268 4.61 -1.49 -2.09
CA SER A 268 3.29 -1.55 -2.69
C SER A 268 2.20 -0.80 -1.89
N PRO A 269 2.39 0.49 -1.52
CA PRO A 269 1.47 1.22 -0.64
C PRO A 269 0.03 1.29 -1.17
N TYR A 270 -0.16 1.43 -2.49
CA TYR A 270 -1.49 1.36 -3.10
C TYR A 270 -2.17 0.00 -2.84
N LEU A 271 -1.44 -1.11 -2.98
CA LEU A 271 -1.99 -2.45 -2.72
C LEU A 271 -2.26 -2.66 -1.23
N GLN A 272 -1.46 -2.09 -0.33
CA GLN A 272 -1.75 -2.12 1.10
C GLN A 272 -3.12 -1.47 1.39
N GLY A 273 -3.36 -0.26 0.87
CA GLY A 273 -4.66 0.41 1.01
C GLY A 273 -5.82 -0.36 0.39
N ALA A 274 -5.64 -0.89 -0.82
CA ALA A 274 -6.66 -1.69 -1.49
C ALA A 274 -7.02 -2.97 -0.71
N ASN A 275 -6.01 -3.72 -0.24
CA ASN A 275 -6.26 -4.92 0.58
C ASN A 275 -6.89 -4.57 1.93
N ALA A 276 -6.52 -3.44 2.54
CA ALA A 276 -7.11 -2.99 3.79
C ALA A 276 -8.61 -2.71 3.63
N TYR A 277 -9.01 -2.03 2.56
CA TYR A 277 -10.42 -1.84 2.26
C TYR A 277 -11.15 -3.18 2.05
N GLN A 278 -10.59 -4.10 1.27
CA GLN A 278 -11.21 -5.42 1.02
C GLN A 278 -11.39 -6.24 2.30
N TRP A 279 -10.37 -6.28 3.17
CA TRP A 279 -10.47 -6.98 4.45
C TRP A 279 -11.45 -6.30 5.39
N ALA A 280 -11.49 -4.96 5.41
CA ALA A 280 -12.45 -4.21 6.21
C ALA A 280 -13.89 -4.57 5.83
N GLN A 281 -14.21 -4.66 4.54
CA GLN A 281 -15.53 -5.09 4.08
C GLN A 281 -15.85 -6.53 4.48
N LYS A 282 -14.91 -7.46 4.32
CA LYS A 282 -15.11 -8.84 4.76
C LYS A 282 -15.40 -8.93 6.26
N ILE A 283 -14.68 -8.16 7.08
CA ILE A 283 -14.90 -8.09 8.53
C ILE A 283 -16.29 -7.54 8.84
N ILE A 284 -16.70 -6.43 8.21
CA ILE A 284 -18.03 -5.84 8.36
C ILE A 284 -19.13 -6.86 8.02
N ASN A 285 -18.96 -7.58 6.91
CA ASN A 285 -19.90 -8.58 6.42
C ASN A 285 -19.81 -9.93 7.15
N LYS A 286 -18.89 -10.07 8.12
CA LYS A 286 -18.59 -11.32 8.84
C LYS A 286 -18.23 -12.48 7.90
N GLU A 287 -17.61 -12.14 6.78
CA GLU A 287 -17.07 -13.10 5.83
C GLU A 287 -15.69 -13.59 6.28
N PRO A 288 -15.31 -14.84 5.97
CA PRO A 288 -13.99 -15.34 6.29
C PRO A 288 -12.90 -14.56 5.53
N LEU A 289 -11.84 -14.20 6.25
CA LEU A 289 -10.63 -13.67 5.62
C LEU A 289 -9.92 -14.80 4.85
N GLU A 290 -9.32 -14.44 3.71
CA GLU A 290 -8.42 -15.35 2.99
C GLU A 290 -7.06 -15.29 3.70
N ILE A 291 -6.90 -16.17 4.69
CA ILE A 291 -5.72 -16.22 5.57
C ILE A 291 -4.75 -17.26 5.05
N GLU A 292 -3.56 -16.81 4.64
CA GLU A 292 -2.43 -17.68 4.31
C GLU A 292 -1.30 -17.54 5.35
N ASP A 293 -1.26 -16.42 6.07
CA ASP A 293 -0.21 -16.06 7.02
C ASP A 293 -0.78 -15.50 8.33
N SER A 294 0.05 -15.52 9.38
CA SER A 294 -0.24 -14.90 10.66
C SER A 294 0.99 -14.21 11.24
N LEU A 295 0.77 -13.18 12.05
CA LEU A 295 1.79 -12.49 12.83
C LEU A 295 1.60 -12.86 14.30
N THR A 296 2.65 -13.36 14.94
CA THR A 296 2.65 -13.65 16.38
C THR A 296 3.19 -12.44 17.13
N SER A 297 2.42 -11.92 18.07
CA SER A 297 2.82 -10.82 18.95
C SER A 297 2.41 -11.07 20.40
N GLU A 298 2.68 -10.12 21.29
CA GLU A 298 2.17 -10.15 22.68
C GLU A 298 0.64 -10.16 22.76
N GLN A 299 -0.03 -9.70 21.69
CA GLN A 299 -1.49 -9.71 21.55
C GLN A 299 -2.02 -11.05 21.00
N GLY A 300 -1.14 -12.05 20.82
CA GLY A 300 -1.45 -13.38 20.32
C GLY A 300 -1.21 -13.53 18.82
N GLU A 301 -1.85 -14.54 18.24
CA GLU A 301 -1.82 -14.76 16.79
C GLU A 301 -2.85 -13.86 16.09
N ILE A 302 -2.39 -13.13 15.08
CA ILE A 302 -3.15 -12.14 14.32
C ILE A 302 -3.13 -12.53 12.84
N PRO A 303 -4.28 -12.70 12.16
CA PRO A 303 -4.32 -12.95 10.73
C PRO A 303 -3.59 -11.87 9.95
N ALA A 304 -2.73 -12.27 9.01
CA ALA A 304 -1.90 -11.33 8.24
C ALA A 304 -2.11 -11.48 6.73
N LYS A 305 -2.26 -10.35 6.04
CA LYS A 305 -2.12 -10.27 4.59
C LYS A 305 -0.72 -9.75 4.29
N ILE A 306 0.16 -10.64 3.86
CA ILE A 306 1.50 -10.27 3.41
C ILE A 306 1.42 -9.70 1.98
N VAL A 307 1.83 -8.44 1.82
CA VAL A 307 1.82 -7.73 0.54
C VAL A 307 3.19 -7.86 -0.13
N ALA A 308 3.20 -8.39 -1.35
CA ALA A 308 4.42 -8.53 -2.14
C ALA A 308 5.07 -7.17 -2.43
N VAL A 309 6.40 -7.17 -2.37
CA VAL A 309 7.25 -5.97 -2.56
C VAL A 309 8.12 -6.08 -3.81
N LYS A 310 8.62 -4.96 -4.32
CA LYS A 310 9.40 -4.91 -5.57
C LYS A 310 10.67 -4.10 -5.42
N ALA A 311 11.78 -4.62 -5.94
CA ALA A 311 13.02 -3.85 -5.98
C ALA A 311 12.88 -2.66 -6.94
N VAL A 312 13.38 -1.50 -6.51
CA VAL A 312 13.55 -0.32 -7.35
C VAL A 312 15.04 -0.14 -7.64
N THR A 313 15.35 -0.13 -8.92
CA THR A 313 16.70 -0.08 -9.47
C THR A 313 16.76 0.99 -10.56
N PRO A 314 17.95 1.42 -10.99
CA PRO A 314 18.06 2.34 -12.12
C PRO A 314 17.34 1.85 -13.40
N ALA A 315 17.21 0.53 -13.59
CA ALA A 315 16.58 -0.05 -14.77
C ALA A 315 15.06 0.10 -14.81
N ASN A 316 14.38 0.16 -13.66
CA ASN A 316 12.92 0.31 -13.57
C ASN A 316 12.46 1.63 -12.94
N LEU A 317 13.40 2.49 -12.50
CA LEU A 317 13.12 3.75 -11.82
C LEU A 317 12.10 4.62 -12.56
N ALA A 318 12.26 4.84 -13.86
CA ALA A 318 11.37 5.68 -14.65
C ALA A 318 9.91 5.16 -14.67
N VAL A 319 9.74 3.83 -14.69
CA VAL A 319 8.41 3.20 -14.67
C VAL A 319 7.76 3.41 -13.30
N ILE A 320 8.51 3.22 -12.21
CA ILE A 320 8.03 3.43 -10.85
C ILE A 320 7.69 4.90 -10.61
N GLN A 321 8.57 5.85 -10.99
CA GLN A 321 8.31 7.28 -10.90
C GLN A 321 7.05 7.69 -11.65
N LYS A 322 6.87 7.18 -12.89
CA LYS A 322 5.66 7.44 -13.67
C LYS A 322 4.41 6.89 -12.98
N SER A 323 4.49 5.69 -12.41
CA SER A 323 3.39 5.08 -11.65
C SER A 323 3.02 5.94 -10.44
N TYR A 324 4.01 6.34 -9.63
CA TYR A 324 3.80 7.18 -8.45
C TYR A 324 3.22 8.54 -8.82
N ALA A 325 3.79 9.22 -9.81
CA ALA A 325 3.32 10.52 -10.28
C ALA A 325 1.87 10.45 -10.77
N LYS A 326 1.51 9.43 -11.55
CA LYS A 326 0.14 9.25 -12.05
C LYS A 326 -0.85 9.05 -10.90
N THR A 327 -0.51 8.18 -9.94
CA THR A 327 -1.36 7.91 -8.78
C THR A 327 -1.56 9.17 -7.93
N LEU A 328 -0.47 9.90 -7.64
CA LEU A 328 -0.55 11.14 -6.86
C LEU A 328 -1.34 12.24 -7.57
N GLN A 329 -1.12 12.46 -8.86
CA GLN A 329 -1.90 13.42 -9.65
C GLN A 329 -3.40 13.09 -9.63
N SER A 330 -3.75 11.81 -9.75
CA SER A 330 -5.15 11.38 -9.67
C SER A 330 -5.76 11.59 -8.28
N ALA A 331 -4.99 11.37 -7.21
CA ALA A 331 -5.43 11.62 -5.84
C ALA A 331 -5.65 13.13 -5.58
N GLU A 332 -4.74 13.99 -6.04
CA GLU A 332 -4.86 15.45 -5.91
C GLU A 332 -6.06 16.01 -6.68
N GLN A 333 -6.32 15.50 -7.89
CA GLN A 333 -7.48 15.92 -8.69
C GLN A 333 -8.81 15.54 -8.02
N GLU A 334 -8.86 14.39 -7.36
CA GLU A 334 -10.05 13.94 -6.65
C GLU A 334 -10.29 14.72 -5.36
N GLN A 335 -9.23 15.08 -4.63
CA GLN A 335 -9.33 15.99 -3.49
C GLN A 335 -9.86 17.36 -3.92
N LYS A 336 -9.30 17.95 -4.99
CA LYS A 336 -9.79 19.24 -5.51
C LYS A 336 -11.27 19.20 -5.92
N LYS A 337 -11.73 18.10 -6.51
CA LYS A 337 -13.15 17.92 -6.86
C LYS A 337 -14.04 17.81 -5.61
N LYS A 338 -13.61 17.11 -4.56
CA LYS A 338 -14.31 17.04 -3.27
C LYS A 338 -14.37 18.42 -2.58
N ASP A 339 -13.30 19.21 -2.70
CA ASP A 339 -13.23 20.58 -2.15
C ASP A 339 -14.08 21.58 -2.96
N GLU A 340 -14.25 21.36 -4.26
CA GLU A 340 -15.13 22.15 -5.13
C GLU A 340 -16.60 21.79 -4.95
N SER A 341 -16.94 20.51 -4.77
CA SER A 341 -18.31 20.05 -4.51
C SER A 341 -18.81 20.51 -3.13
N SER A 342 -17.98 20.47 -2.10
CA SER A 342 -18.30 21.01 -0.76
C SER A 342 -18.46 22.55 -0.75
N LYS A 343 -17.81 23.26 -1.68
CA LYS A 343 -18.03 24.70 -1.93
C LYS A 343 -19.31 25.01 -2.71
N GLN A 344 -19.86 24.06 -3.46
CA GLN A 344 -21.17 24.21 -4.12
C GLN A 344 -22.33 23.89 -3.17
N GLU A 345 -22.22 22.88 -2.30
CA GLU A 345 -23.23 22.60 -1.26
C GLU A 345 -23.35 23.73 -0.23
N SER A 346 -22.24 24.40 0.11
CA SER A 346 -22.26 25.59 0.99
C SER A 346 -22.78 26.86 0.30
N LYS A 347 -23.01 26.85 -1.02
CA LYS A 347 -23.68 27.94 -1.76
C LYS A 347 -25.20 27.77 -1.89
N GLU A 348 -25.75 26.57 -1.68
CA GLU A 348 -27.20 26.35 -1.69
C GLU A 348 -27.87 26.60 -0.32
N THR A 349 -27.12 26.78 0.76
CA THR A 349 -27.64 27.07 2.11
C THR A 349 -27.24 28.44 2.69
N GLY A 350 -26.56 29.30 1.92
CA GLY A 350 -26.01 30.57 2.41
C GLY A 350 -26.43 31.80 1.62
N GLY A 351 -27.72 31.97 1.33
CA GLY A 351 -28.24 33.21 0.77
C GLY A 351 -28.69 34.17 1.86
N GLU A 352 -27.80 35.03 2.37
CA GLU A 352 -28.14 36.39 2.84
C GLU A 352 -26.88 37.17 3.28
N GLU A 353 -26.71 38.37 2.69
CA GLU A 353 -25.97 39.54 3.19
C GLU A 353 -24.48 39.39 3.63
N LYS A 354 -23.51 40.19 3.15
CA LYS A 354 -23.50 41.66 3.12
C LYS A 354 -22.33 42.24 2.29
N LYS A 355 -22.55 43.47 1.83
CA LYS A 355 -21.68 44.39 1.08
C LYS A 355 -20.46 44.91 1.85
N GLY A 356 -19.43 45.34 1.09
CA GLY A 356 -18.37 46.30 1.46
C GLY A 356 -16.99 45.64 1.45
N GLN A 357 -15.92 46.17 0.86
CA GLN A 357 -15.64 47.52 0.34
C GLN A 357 -14.37 47.41 -0.53
N GLU A 358 -14.30 48.19 -1.60
CA GLU A 358 -13.11 48.34 -2.47
C GLU A 358 -11.97 49.07 -1.74
N ALA A 359 -10.70 48.76 -2.06
CA ALA A 359 -9.84 49.63 -2.88
C ALA A 359 -8.32 49.28 -2.79
N LYS A 360 -7.71 49.12 -3.98
CA LYS A 360 -6.42 49.66 -4.52
C LYS A 360 -5.15 49.50 -3.68
N GLY A 361 -3.95 49.20 -4.19
CA GLY A 361 -3.24 49.09 -5.48
C GLY A 361 -1.77 48.76 -5.08
N GLN A 362 -0.76 48.43 -5.89
CA GLN A 362 -0.40 48.58 -7.30
C GLN A 362 0.85 47.68 -7.55
N GLU A 363 0.96 47.12 -8.76
CA GLU A 363 2.15 47.09 -9.68
C GLU A 363 3.59 47.00 -9.11
N GLN A 364 4.59 46.34 -9.72
CA GLN A 364 4.79 45.54 -10.94
C GLN A 364 6.26 45.05 -10.85
N GLY A 365 6.63 43.93 -11.51
CA GLY A 365 8.03 43.51 -11.60
C GLY A 365 8.24 42.22 -12.40
N ASP A 366 8.29 42.38 -13.72
CA ASP A 366 8.68 41.37 -14.73
C ASP A 366 10.17 40.99 -14.61
N ALA A 367 10.50 39.69 -14.80
CA ALA A 367 11.60 39.25 -15.68
C ALA A 367 11.77 37.72 -15.75
N LYS A 368 11.56 37.21 -16.98
CA LYS A 368 12.31 36.17 -17.72
C LYS A 368 12.44 34.72 -17.18
N LYS A 369 11.69 33.85 -17.86
CA LYS A 369 11.99 32.43 -18.11
C LYS A 369 13.12 32.30 -19.15
N GLU A 370 14.09 31.42 -18.88
CA GLU A 370 14.96 30.83 -19.89
C GLU A 370 14.66 29.34 -20.04
N ASN A 371 14.72 28.91 -21.30
CA ASN A 371 14.27 27.64 -21.85
C ASN A 371 15.48 26.70 -21.97
N GLY A 372 15.34 25.43 -21.60
CA GLY A 372 16.45 24.46 -21.58
C GLY A 372 16.02 23.01 -21.83
N GLN A 373 15.56 22.77 -23.06
CA GLN A 373 15.72 21.57 -23.91
C GLN A 373 15.72 20.17 -23.26
N SER A 374 14.60 19.46 -23.44
CA SER A 374 14.37 18.03 -23.20
C SER A 374 15.08 17.15 -24.25
N GLY A 375 15.78 16.12 -23.77
CA GLY A 375 16.25 14.98 -24.57
C GLY A 375 15.28 13.82 -24.41
N ASP A 376 14.52 13.54 -25.46
CA ASP A 376 13.51 12.49 -25.56
C ASP A 376 14.16 11.11 -25.77
N LYS A 377 13.63 10.06 -25.11
CA LYS A 377 13.83 8.65 -25.48
C LYS A 377 12.77 7.76 -24.82
N GLN A 378 11.75 7.44 -25.63
CA GLN A 378 10.65 6.49 -25.39
C GLN A 378 11.13 5.07 -25.06
N SER A 379 10.42 4.43 -24.12
CA SER A 379 10.37 2.97 -23.96
C SER A 379 9.38 2.40 -24.98
N GLY A 380 9.85 1.58 -25.92
CA GLY A 380 9.01 0.92 -26.93
C GLY A 380 9.34 -0.56 -27.05
N VAL A 381 8.31 -1.41 -27.21
CA VAL A 381 8.46 -2.82 -27.57
C VAL A 381 9.29 -2.92 -28.87
N PRO A 382 10.32 -3.78 -28.94
CA PRO A 382 11.17 -3.87 -30.13
C PRO A 382 10.36 -4.18 -31.41
N PRO A 383 10.72 -3.63 -32.58
CA PRO A 383 10.05 -3.94 -33.83
C PRO A 383 10.09 -5.45 -34.15
N GLY A 384 8.93 -6.03 -34.47
CA GLY A 384 8.80 -7.45 -34.87
C GLY A 384 8.43 -8.44 -33.75
N VAL A 385 8.03 -7.96 -32.56
CA VAL A 385 7.58 -8.84 -31.46
C VAL A 385 6.08 -9.12 -31.57
N ASP A 386 5.72 -10.35 -31.96
CA ASP A 386 4.33 -10.78 -32.10
C ASP A 386 3.69 -11.30 -30.79
N LYS A 387 4.51 -11.63 -29.79
CA LYS A 387 4.05 -12.18 -28.51
C LYS A 387 5.03 -11.89 -27.38
N VAL A 388 4.51 -11.45 -26.23
CA VAL A 388 5.26 -11.32 -24.98
C VAL A 388 4.67 -12.28 -23.95
N THR A 389 5.53 -13.12 -23.38
CA THR A 389 5.15 -14.08 -22.33
C THR A 389 6.06 -13.87 -21.13
N GLU A 390 5.46 -13.60 -19.98
CA GLU A 390 6.14 -13.48 -18.70
C GLU A 390 5.93 -14.78 -17.92
N ARG A 391 7.03 -15.44 -17.52
CA ARG A 391 6.98 -16.63 -16.67
C ARG A 391 7.52 -16.26 -15.29
N VAL A 392 6.69 -16.42 -14.28
CA VAL A 392 7.07 -16.25 -12.88
C VAL A 392 7.13 -17.64 -12.27
N LYS A 393 8.32 -18.02 -11.78
CA LYS A 393 8.53 -19.25 -11.02
C LYS A 393 8.86 -18.88 -9.59
N THR A 394 8.04 -19.34 -8.67
CA THR A 394 8.25 -19.19 -7.23
C THR A 394 8.51 -20.57 -6.64
N GLU A 395 9.64 -20.74 -5.95
CA GLU A 395 9.96 -21.95 -5.19
C GLU A 395 9.99 -21.61 -3.71
N THR A 396 9.13 -22.25 -2.93
CA THR A 396 9.09 -22.14 -1.47
C THR A 396 9.70 -23.40 -0.89
N THR A 397 10.70 -23.25 -0.01
CA THR A 397 11.30 -24.34 0.74
C THR A 397 10.97 -24.16 2.22
N ARG A 398 10.40 -25.18 2.85
CA ARG A 398 10.07 -25.20 4.29
C ARG A 398 10.87 -26.31 4.96
N ASP A 399 11.81 -25.91 5.82
CA ASP A 399 12.58 -26.83 6.64
C ASP A 399 11.92 -27.01 8.01
N TYR A 400 11.64 -28.24 8.40
CA TYR A 400 11.15 -28.61 9.71
C TYR A 400 12.35 -28.91 10.60
N LEU A 401 12.57 -28.13 11.66
CA LEU A 401 13.71 -28.31 12.57
C LEU A 401 13.28 -29.03 13.87
N ASP A 402 14.17 -29.80 14.47
CA ASP A 402 14.00 -30.28 15.85
C ASP A 402 14.34 -29.18 16.88
N ALA A 403 14.13 -29.49 18.16
CA ALA A 403 14.38 -28.57 19.27
C ALA A 403 15.85 -28.11 19.40
N ASN A 404 16.79 -28.77 18.69
CA ASN A 404 18.20 -28.42 18.65
C ASN A 404 18.60 -27.71 17.33
N GLY A 405 17.63 -27.37 16.48
CA GLY A 405 17.84 -26.69 15.22
C GLY A 405 18.30 -27.60 14.06
N LYS A 406 18.18 -28.93 14.19
CA LYS A 406 18.53 -29.87 13.13
C LYS A 406 17.35 -30.10 12.19
N VAL A 407 17.56 -30.01 10.88
CA VAL A 407 16.53 -30.28 9.86
C VAL A 407 16.08 -31.74 9.93
N MET A 408 14.80 -31.92 10.26
CA MET A 408 14.07 -33.18 10.32
C MET A 408 13.34 -33.50 9.01
N GLY A 409 13.05 -32.49 8.18
CA GLY A 409 12.45 -32.66 6.86
C GLY A 409 12.40 -31.36 6.09
N THR A 410 12.29 -31.44 4.76
CA THR A 410 12.20 -30.29 3.87
C THR A 410 11.03 -30.48 2.91
N GLU A 411 10.07 -29.57 2.92
CA GLU A 411 9.01 -29.50 1.92
C GLU A 411 9.37 -28.46 0.86
N LYS A 412 9.16 -28.79 -0.41
CA LYS A 412 9.37 -27.87 -1.54
C LYS A 412 8.10 -27.76 -2.35
N THR A 413 7.63 -26.54 -2.53
CA THR A 413 6.48 -26.24 -3.36
C THR A 413 6.91 -25.29 -4.46
N VAL A 414 6.61 -25.65 -5.71
CA VAL A 414 6.92 -24.83 -6.89
C VAL A 414 5.59 -24.38 -7.51
N ASN A 415 5.43 -23.08 -7.66
CA ASN A 415 4.32 -22.49 -8.39
C ASN A 415 4.86 -21.75 -9.62
N GLU A 416 4.36 -22.13 -10.79
CA GLU A 416 4.73 -21.52 -12.07
C GLU A 416 3.49 -20.86 -12.69
N GLN A 417 3.54 -19.53 -12.82
CA GLN A 417 2.50 -18.76 -13.49
C GLN A 417 3.05 -18.18 -14.79
N THR A 418 2.32 -18.37 -15.89
CA THR A 418 2.66 -17.78 -17.18
C THR A 418 1.59 -16.77 -17.57
N LYS A 419 1.96 -15.49 -17.66
CA LYS A 419 1.09 -14.43 -18.14
C LYS A 419 1.45 -14.08 -19.57
N THR A 420 0.49 -14.20 -20.48
CA THR A 420 0.65 -13.82 -21.88
C THR A 420 -0.06 -12.50 -22.12
N VAL A 421 0.63 -11.52 -22.71
CA VAL A 421 -0.03 -10.26 -23.12
C VAL A 421 -0.79 -10.53 -24.43
N PRO A 422 -2.09 -10.23 -24.50
CA PRO A 422 -2.88 -10.42 -25.72
C PRO A 422 -2.36 -9.55 -26.89
N PRO A 423 -2.34 -10.06 -28.14
CA PRO A 423 -1.86 -9.32 -29.30
C PRO A 423 -2.60 -7.99 -29.56
N GLU A 424 -3.88 -7.87 -29.15
CA GLU A 424 -4.62 -6.61 -29.31
C GLU A 424 -4.06 -5.49 -28.43
N MET A 425 -3.57 -5.82 -27.23
CA MET A 425 -2.98 -4.85 -26.30
C MET A 425 -1.63 -4.32 -26.81
N LEU A 426 -0.87 -5.16 -27.53
CA LEU A 426 0.39 -4.75 -28.17
C LEU A 426 0.12 -3.79 -29.35
N LYS A 427 -0.97 -3.99 -30.10
CA LYS A 427 -1.39 -3.09 -31.18
C LYS A 427 -1.86 -1.73 -30.66
N GLN A 428 -2.64 -1.70 -29.57
CA GLN A 428 -3.08 -0.44 -28.95
C GLN A 428 -1.89 0.41 -28.47
N GLN A 429 -0.85 -0.20 -27.91
CA GLN A 429 0.37 0.51 -27.54
C GLN A 429 1.16 1.04 -28.75
N ALA A 430 1.17 0.29 -29.86
CA ALA A 430 1.81 0.74 -31.09
C ALA A 430 1.02 1.86 -31.82
N GLU A 431 -0.30 1.88 -31.68
CA GLU A 431 -1.18 2.92 -32.23
C GLU A 431 -1.12 4.21 -31.40
N GLN A 432 -1.10 4.12 -30.06
CA GLN A 432 -0.87 5.28 -29.19
C GLN A 432 0.47 5.96 -29.46
N ALA A 433 1.53 5.18 -29.69
CA ALA A 433 2.84 5.73 -30.05
C ALA A 433 2.85 6.45 -31.42
N LYS A 434 1.93 6.11 -32.33
CA LYS A 434 1.77 6.79 -33.63
C LYS A 434 0.90 8.04 -33.53
N GLU A 435 -0.14 8.04 -32.70
CA GLU A 435 -0.96 9.25 -32.46
C GLU A 435 -0.15 10.36 -31.79
N ASP A 436 0.70 10.01 -30.81
CA ASP A 436 1.61 10.96 -30.16
C ASP A 436 2.62 11.59 -31.16
N SER A 437 3.03 10.84 -32.20
CA SER A 437 3.93 11.35 -33.24
C SER A 437 3.26 12.29 -34.24
N LYS A 438 1.94 12.15 -34.48
CA LYS A 438 1.18 13.02 -35.39
C LYS A 438 0.78 14.34 -34.75
N GLY A 439 0.50 14.35 -33.43
CA GLY A 439 0.19 15.57 -32.70
C GLY A 439 1.34 16.60 -32.70
N GLN A 440 2.58 16.14 -32.82
CA GLN A 440 3.76 17.01 -32.88
C GLN A 440 4.03 17.61 -34.28
N GLU A 441 3.47 17.05 -35.36
CA GLU A 441 3.65 17.60 -36.72
C GLU A 441 2.64 18.71 -37.07
N GLU A 442 1.47 18.74 -36.44
CA GLU A 442 0.46 19.79 -36.69
C GLU A 442 0.76 21.12 -35.96
N GLU A 443 1.38 21.10 -34.78
CA GLU A 443 1.81 22.33 -34.08
C GLU A 443 2.98 23.07 -34.79
N GLY A 444 3.66 22.43 -35.73
CA GLY A 444 4.81 23.00 -36.45
C GLY A 444 4.45 23.87 -37.67
N LYS A 445 3.19 23.91 -38.12
CA LYS A 445 2.79 24.59 -39.37
C LYS A 445 2.16 25.98 -39.20
N ASP A 446 1.75 26.37 -37.99
CA ASP A 446 1.11 27.68 -37.74
C ASP A 446 2.08 28.78 -37.27
N LYS A 447 3.39 28.59 -37.43
CA LYS A 447 4.40 29.64 -37.24
C LYS A 447 5.33 29.72 -38.44
N LYS A 448 4.90 30.45 -39.48
CA LYS A 448 5.80 30.97 -40.50
C LYS A 448 5.40 32.35 -40.97
#